data_AF-A0A4R4IFT0-F1
#
_entry.id   AF-A0A4R4IFT0-F1
#
_cell.length_a   1.000
_cell.length_b   1.000
_cell.length_c   1.000
_cell.angle_alpha   90.00
_cell.angle_beta   90.00
_cell.angle_gamma   90.00
#
_symmetry.space_group_name_H-M   'P 1'
#
loop_
_entity.id
_entity.type
_entity.pdbx_description
1 polymer ?
#
loop_
_entity_poly.entity_id
_entity_poly.type
_entity_poly.pdbx_seq_one_letter_code
_entity_poly.pdbx_strand_id
1 'polypeptide(L)'
;MPLPRPILWCAPLSCALAACSADVTPAPASAATPATDAASSTLKIQPEDFPSLASNEALAQLAIFSTGMGDFPQRCDQLRLVKQDELSPRWSAVIAKLSLTSCTREAYDDGSGYLSYAASATFKPGAVTLLDLPVLRYDEDAGEMHILRTYVIDAPLQQLLQTLRPRIEKDCEPTHRVNPSAVPTCTMEEDDGTWRLTLGELNTTATLAADPDNPAHSLYSYGGGD
;
A
#
# COMPACT_ATOMS: atom_id res chain seq x y z
N MET A 1 -16.34 -22.05 -62.68
CA MET A 1 -17.16 -23.25 -62.98
C MET A 1 -18.28 -23.36 -61.93
N PRO A 2 -19.43 -23.91 -62.31
CA PRO A 2 -20.76 -23.43 -61.95
C PRO A 2 -21.33 -23.99 -60.63
N LEU A 3 -22.16 -23.14 -60.00
CA LEU A 3 -23.48 -23.37 -59.35
C LEU A 3 -24.22 -24.69 -59.71
N PRO A 4 -25.39 -25.03 -59.10
CA PRO A 4 -25.78 -25.25 -57.69
C PRO A 4 -26.68 -26.53 -57.54
N ARG A 5 -27.42 -26.67 -56.42
CA ARG A 5 -28.71 -27.42 -56.19
C ARG A 5 -28.64 -28.86 -55.63
N PRO A 6 -29.78 -29.45 -55.15
CA PRO A 6 -30.99 -28.94 -54.46
C PRO A 6 -31.33 -29.75 -53.17
N ILE A 7 -32.07 -29.25 -52.16
CA ILE A 7 -33.54 -29.17 -51.91
C ILE A 7 -34.38 -30.48 -52.03
N LEU A 8 -35.23 -30.67 -51.01
CA LEU A 8 -36.42 -31.54 -50.83
C LEU A 8 -36.11 -32.99 -50.40
N TRP A 9 -36.81 -33.64 -49.45
CA TRP A 9 -38.26 -33.79 -49.20
C TRP A 9 -38.51 -33.97 -47.67
N CYS A 10 -39.54 -33.43 -47.00
CA CYS A 10 -40.94 -33.92 -46.87
C CYS A 10 -41.06 -35.45 -46.71
N ALA A 11 -41.79 -36.08 -45.78
CA ALA A 11 -42.71 -35.67 -44.73
C ALA A 11 -42.92 -36.91 -43.78
N PRO A 12 -44.14 -37.31 -43.34
CA PRO A 12 -44.62 -37.19 -41.96
C PRO A 12 -45.03 -38.55 -41.31
N LEU A 13 -45.81 -38.49 -40.23
CA LEU A 13 -46.53 -39.59 -39.53
C LEU A 13 -45.63 -40.52 -38.68
N SER A 14 -46.02 -41.03 -37.52
CA SER A 14 -47.26 -40.96 -36.73
C SER A 14 -46.98 -41.61 -35.37
N CYS A 15 -47.83 -41.26 -34.40
CA CYS A 15 -48.34 -42.08 -33.28
C CYS A 15 -47.44 -43.17 -32.68
N ALA A 16 -47.20 -43.09 -31.38
CA ALA A 16 -47.85 -44.02 -30.44
C ALA A 16 -47.71 -43.53 -28.99
N LEU A 17 -48.86 -43.41 -28.34
CA LEU A 17 -49.00 -43.39 -26.89
C LEU A 17 -48.43 -44.69 -26.31
N ALA A 18 -47.59 -44.59 -25.29
CA ALA A 18 -47.47 -45.61 -24.26
C ALA A 18 -47.09 -44.92 -22.95
N ALA A 19 -48.11 -44.75 -22.11
CA ALA A 19 -47.95 -44.45 -20.70
C ALA A 19 -47.31 -45.67 -20.03
N CYS A 20 -46.11 -45.49 -19.49
CA CYS A 20 -45.59 -46.33 -18.42
C CYS A 20 -45.12 -45.39 -17.32
N SER A 21 -45.96 -45.26 -16.31
CA SER A 21 -45.61 -44.70 -15.01
C SER A 21 -44.43 -45.49 -14.45
N ALA A 22 -43.34 -44.79 -14.18
CA ALA A 22 -42.30 -45.24 -13.26
C ALA A 22 -41.93 -44.03 -12.40
N ASP A 23 -42.23 -44.14 -11.12
CA ASP A 23 -41.72 -43.30 -10.04
C ASP A 23 -40.23 -43.04 -10.22
N VAL A 24 -39.88 -41.78 -10.49
CA VAL A 24 -38.52 -41.28 -10.33
C VAL A 24 -38.56 -40.26 -9.21
N THR A 25 -38.03 -40.72 -8.09
CA THR A 25 -37.59 -40.02 -6.89
C THR A 25 -37.20 -38.55 -7.13
N PRO A 26 -37.61 -37.61 -6.24
CA PRO A 26 -37.18 -36.22 -6.35
C PRO A 26 -35.66 -36.13 -6.25
N ALA A 27 -35.03 -35.64 -7.33
CA ALA A 27 -33.61 -35.28 -7.30
C ALA A 27 -33.44 -34.09 -6.34
N PRO A 28 -32.57 -34.19 -5.31
CA PRO A 28 -32.22 -33.05 -4.49
C PRO A 28 -31.48 -32.03 -5.35
N ALA A 29 -31.79 -30.75 -5.08
CA ALA A 29 -31.06 -29.61 -5.58
C ALA A 29 -29.55 -29.84 -5.45
N SER A 30 -28.85 -29.91 -6.58
CA SER A 30 -27.40 -29.75 -6.65
C SER A 30 -27.18 -28.44 -7.38
N ALA A 31 -27.04 -27.38 -6.58
CA ALA A 31 -25.74 -26.86 -6.19
C ALA A 31 -25.46 -25.69 -7.11
N ALA A 32 -25.98 -24.53 -6.69
CA ALA A 32 -25.32 -23.28 -6.99
C ALA A 32 -23.82 -23.51 -6.77
N THR A 33 -23.05 -23.37 -7.83
CA THR A 33 -21.60 -23.29 -7.75
C THR A 33 -21.31 -22.35 -6.60
N PRO A 34 -20.51 -22.74 -5.58
CA PRO A 34 -20.02 -21.75 -4.66
C PRO A 34 -19.30 -20.75 -5.55
N ALA A 35 -19.83 -19.52 -5.61
CA ALA A 35 -19.00 -18.39 -5.94
C ALA A 35 -17.80 -18.59 -5.02
N THR A 36 -16.66 -18.93 -5.61
CA THR A 36 -15.39 -18.71 -4.97
C THR A 36 -15.43 -17.23 -4.69
N ASP A 37 -15.87 -16.91 -3.48
CA ASP A 37 -15.61 -15.66 -2.83
C ASP A 37 -14.11 -15.55 -2.97
N ALA A 38 -13.68 -14.78 -3.97
CA ALA A 38 -12.31 -14.39 -4.12
C ALA A 38 -12.08 -13.52 -2.89
N ALA A 39 -11.83 -14.19 -1.76
CA ALA A 39 -11.54 -13.59 -0.50
C ALA A 39 -10.41 -12.63 -0.83
N SER A 40 -10.77 -11.35 -0.91
CA SER A 40 -9.84 -10.28 -1.20
C SER A 40 -8.88 -10.30 -0.02
N SER A 41 -7.78 -11.03 -0.18
CA SER A 41 -6.87 -11.31 0.92
C SER A 41 -6.26 -9.98 1.32
N THR A 42 -6.60 -9.51 2.52
CA THR A 42 -6.01 -8.30 3.10
C THR A 42 -4.48 -8.37 3.00
N LEU A 43 -3.89 -7.35 2.39
CA LEU A 43 -2.45 -7.28 2.22
C LEU A 43 -1.80 -6.91 3.55
N LYS A 44 -1.07 -7.87 4.13
CA LYS A 44 -0.25 -7.63 5.32
C LYS A 44 1.07 -7.00 4.91
N ILE A 45 1.42 -5.88 5.53
CA ILE A 45 2.64 -5.12 5.24
C ILE A 45 3.55 -5.03 6.47
N GLN A 46 4.84 -4.89 6.21
CA GLN A 46 5.86 -4.42 7.16
C GLN A 46 6.11 -2.91 6.95
N PRO A 47 6.67 -2.18 7.94
CA PRO A 47 7.00 -0.75 7.80
C PRO A 47 7.82 -0.41 6.54
N GLU A 48 8.69 -1.31 6.11
CA GLU A 48 9.59 -1.16 4.96
C GLU A 48 9.00 -1.68 3.63
N ASP A 49 7.82 -2.30 3.64
CA ASP A 49 7.23 -2.92 2.43
C ASP A 49 6.71 -1.88 1.43
N PHE A 50 6.43 -0.65 1.87
CA PHE A 50 5.72 0.32 1.04
C PHE A 50 6.65 0.99 0.00
N PRO A 51 6.26 1.03 -1.28
CA PRO A 51 7.08 1.64 -2.31
C PRO A 51 7.01 3.17 -2.26
N SER A 52 8.07 3.84 -2.73
CA SER A 52 8.01 5.29 -2.97
C SER A 52 6.95 5.63 -4.01
N LEU A 53 6.31 6.79 -3.83
CA LEU A 53 5.11 7.20 -4.58
C LEU A 53 5.39 8.04 -5.82
N ALA A 54 6.62 8.52 -5.98
CA ALA A 54 7.03 9.30 -7.14
C ALA A 54 8.15 8.61 -7.93
N SER A 55 8.24 8.95 -9.22
CA SER A 55 9.25 8.41 -10.15
C SER A 55 9.77 9.50 -11.08
N ASN A 56 10.99 9.32 -11.59
CA ASN A 56 11.53 10.05 -12.74
C ASN A 56 11.22 9.27 -14.03
N GLU A 57 10.99 9.96 -15.15
CA GLU A 57 10.71 9.36 -16.48
C GLU A 57 11.78 8.35 -16.96
N ALA A 58 13.00 8.42 -16.43
CA ALA A 58 14.07 7.47 -16.73
C ALA A 58 13.92 6.10 -16.03
N LEU A 59 13.04 5.96 -15.04
CA LEU A 59 12.84 4.74 -14.25
C LEU A 59 11.49 4.10 -14.58
N ALA A 60 11.53 2.96 -15.27
CA ALA A 60 10.35 2.28 -15.80
C ALA A 60 9.46 1.58 -14.76
N GLN A 61 9.93 1.42 -13.50
CA GLN A 61 9.20 0.74 -12.43
C GLN A 61 9.56 1.35 -11.08
N LEU A 62 8.67 1.13 -10.10
CA LEU A 62 8.82 1.44 -8.66
C LEU A 62 10.27 1.23 -8.20
N ALA A 63 11.04 2.30 -8.20
CA ALA A 63 12.31 2.36 -7.51
C ALA A 63 12.10 3.41 -6.43
N ILE A 64 12.28 2.97 -5.18
CA ILE A 64 12.64 3.85 -4.08
C ILE A 64 13.69 4.80 -4.66
N PHE A 65 13.42 6.11 -4.70
CA PHE A 65 14.54 7.03 -4.81
C PHE A 65 15.43 6.70 -3.62
N SER A 66 16.60 6.11 -3.89
CA SER A 66 17.64 6.19 -2.89
C SER A 66 17.81 7.68 -2.63
N THR A 67 17.72 8.10 -1.37
CA THR A 67 18.09 9.46 -0.97
C THR A 67 19.58 9.76 -1.22
N GLY A 68 20.31 8.87 -1.91
CA GLY A 68 21.61 9.18 -2.48
C GLY A 68 21.48 10.19 -3.64
N MET A 69 22.35 11.19 -3.62
CA MET A 69 22.42 12.34 -4.55
C MET A 69 22.40 12.02 -6.06
N GLY A 70 22.51 10.76 -6.48
CA GLY A 70 22.61 10.37 -7.89
C GLY A 70 21.28 10.30 -8.65
N ASP A 71 20.20 9.91 -7.97
CA ASP A 71 18.93 9.53 -8.63
C ASP A 71 17.73 10.41 -8.22
N PHE A 72 17.90 11.32 -7.25
CA PHE A 72 16.82 12.22 -6.82
C PHE A 72 16.58 13.33 -7.87
N PRO A 73 15.32 13.61 -8.26
CA PRO A 73 15.03 14.64 -9.25
C PRO A 73 15.43 16.04 -8.76
N GLN A 74 15.92 16.87 -9.68
CA GLN A 74 16.37 18.24 -9.37
C GLN A 74 15.29 19.29 -9.62
N ARG A 75 14.19 18.91 -10.30
CA ARG A 75 13.11 19.81 -10.69
C ARG A 75 11.76 19.11 -10.60
N CYS A 76 10.71 19.87 -10.28
CA CYS A 76 9.35 19.33 -10.18
C CYS A 76 8.80 18.78 -11.49
N ASP A 77 9.24 19.28 -12.64
CA ASP A 77 8.83 18.77 -13.95
C ASP A 77 9.43 17.37 -14.25
N GLN A 78 10.43 16.94 -13.48
CA GLN A 78 10.98 15.58 -13.53
C GLN A 78 10.24 14.60 -12.62
N LEU A 79 9.38 15.11 -11.72
CA LEU A 79 8.55 14.30 -10.86
C LEU A 79 7.20 14.06 -11.51
N ARG A 80 6.81 12.79 -11.56
CA ARG A 80 5.43 12.41 -11.82
C ARG A 80 4.96 11.42 -10.77
N LEU A 81 3.68 11.51 -10.46
CA LEU A 81 3.00 10.48 -9.70
C LEU A 81 2.89 9.21 -10.55
N VAL A 82 3.10 8.06 -9.91
CA VAL A 82 2.90 6.76 -10.55
C VAL A 82 1.44 6.61 -10.96
N LYS A 83 1.15 6.05 -12.14
CA LYS A 83 -0.21 5.75 -12.57
C LYS A 83 -0.67 4.42 -11.97
N GLN A 84 -1.98 4.26 -11.81
CA GLN A 84 -2.53 3.04 -11.20
C GLN A 84 -2.15 1.75 -11.95
N ASP A 85 -2.04 1.81 -13.28
CA ASP A 85 -1.65 0.68 -14.15
C ASP A 85 -0.15 0.39 -14.16
N GLU A 86 0.67 1.32 -13.66
CA GLU A 86 2.11 1.15 -13.47
C GLU A 86 2.46 0.56 -12.10
N LEU A 87 1.49 0.48 -11.19
CA LEU A 87 1.66 -0.18 -9.90
C LEU A 87 1.81 -1.69 -10.09
N SER A 88 2.67 -2.30 -9.25
CA SER A 88 2.78 -3.77 -9.23
C SER A 88 1.41 -4.41 -8.92
N PRO A 89 1.16 -5.65 -9.36
CA PRO A 89 -0.10 -6.35 -9.08
C PRO A 89 -0.47 -6.40 -7.59
N ARG A 90 0.54 -6.41 -6.71
CA ARG A 90 0.36 -6.34 -5.25
C ARG A 90 -0.32 -5.05 -4.80
N TRP A 91 0.06 -3.91 -5.37
CA TRP A 91 -0.41 -2.58 -4.94
C TRP A 91 -1.61 -2.07 -5.72
N SER A 92 -1.67 -2.34 -7.03
CA SER A 92 -2.80 -1.93 -7.89
C SER A 92 -4.15 -2.47 -7.41
N ALA A 93 -4.16 -3.64 -6.76
CA ALA A 93 -5.36 -4.26 -6.21
C ALA A 93 -5.91 -3.53 -4.96
N VAL A 94 -5.04 -2.88 -4.17
CA VAL A 94 -5.39 -2.35 -2.84
C VAL A 94 -5.38 -0.82 -2.76
N ILE A 95 -4.63 -0.13 -3.63
CA ILE A 95 -4.60 1.33 -3.69
C ILE A 95 -5.88 1.84 -4.37
N ALA A 96 -6.57 2.75 -3.71
CA ALA A 96 -7.77 3.41 -4.22
C ALA A 96 -7.45 4.72 -4.95
N LYS A 97 -6.47 5.48 -4.45
CA LYS A 97 -6.08 6.78 -5.01
C LYS A 97 -4.62 7.07 -4.69
N LEU A 98 -3.91 7.64 -5.66
CA LEU A 98 -2.60 8.25 -5.50
C LEU A 98 -2.76 9.78 -5.62
N SER A 99 -1.97 10.56 -4.87
CA SER A 99 -1.91 12.02 -5.00
C SER A 99 -0.48 12.52 -4.85
N LEU A 100 -0.11 13.54 -5.63
CA LEU A 100 1.06 14.38 -5.38
C LEU A 100 0.53 15.69 -4.80
N THR A 101 0.81 15.95 -3.53
CA THR A 101 0.26 17.07 -2.77
C THR A 101 1.07 18.34 -2.97
N SER A 102 2.40 18.21 -3.01
CA SER A 102 3.31 19.34 -3.21
C SER A 102 4.58 18.89 -3.92
N CYS A 103 5.21 19.83 -4.60
CA CYS A 103 6.60 19.75 -5.01
C CYS A 103 7.20 21.15 -4.91
N THR A 104 8.29 21.27 -4.16
CA THR A 104 8.93 22.54 -3.87
C THR A 104 10.41 22.41 -4.16
N ARG A 105 10.99 23.46 -4.74
CA ARG A 105 12.44 23.60 -4.86
C ARG A 105 12.87 24.77 -4.00
N GLU A 106 13.61 24.49 -2.93
CA GLU A 106 14.22 25.52 -2.10
C GLU A 106 15.61 25.84 -2.66
N ALA A 107 15.91 27.12 -2.83
CA ALA A 107 17.22 27.59 -3.27
C ALA A 107 17.99 28.11 -2.05
N TYR A 108 19.27 27.75 -1.96
CA TYR A 108 20.14 28.15 -0.86
C TYR A 108 21.17 29.18 -1.32
N ASP A 109 21.72 29.91 -0.35
CA ASP A 109 22.66 31.02 -0.60
C ASP A 109 23.98 30.58 -1.26
N ASP A 110 24.32 29.29 -1.18
CA ASP A 110 25.48 28.69 -1.84
C ASP A 110 25.23 28.38 -3.34
N GLY A 111 24.04 28.69 -3.84
CA GLY A 111 23.62 28.43 -5.22
C GLY A 111 23.13 27.00 -5.46
N SER A 112 23.10 26.15 -4.43
CA SER A 112 22.42 24.86 -4.48
C SER A 112 20.90 25.03 -4.43
N GLY A 113 20.16 24.00 -4.80
CA GLY A 113 18.73 23.99 -4.55
C GLY A 113 18.20 22.57 -4.44
N TYR A 114 17.57 22.28 -3.31
CA TYR A 114 17.04 20.97 -2.97
C TYR A 114 15.57 20.90 -3.34
N LEU A 115 15.21 19.81 -3.99
CA LEU A 115 13.84 19.48 -4.29
C LEU A 115 13.25 18.68 -3.11
N SER A 116 12.02 18.98 -2.74
CA SER A 116 11.20 18.13 -1.87
C SER A 116 9.81 17.95 -2.47
N TYR A 117 9.16 16.84 -2.14
CA TYR A 117 7.79 16.56 -2.55
C TYR A 117 7.03 15.82 -1.45
N ALA A 118 5.71 16.04 -1.43
CA ALA A 118 4.81 15.26 -0.61
C ALA A 118 3.83 14.49 -1.50
N ALA A 119 3.71 13.18 -1.28
CA ALA A 119 2.82 12.29 -1.99
C ALA A 119 2.02 11.42 -1.01
N SER A 120 0.87 10.91 -1.45
CA SER A 120 0.04 10.02 -0.65
C SER A 120 -0.64 8.92 -1.46
N ALA A 121 -0.88 7.79 -0.81
CA ALA A 121 -1.66 6.67 -1.31
C ALA A 121 -2.76 6.34 -0.31
N THR A 122 -4.02 6.44 -0.74
CA THR A 122 -5.18 5.98 0.04
C THR A 122 -5.52 4.55 -0.35
N PHE A 123 -5.78 3.69 0.64
CA PHE A 123 -6.14 2.30 0.41
C PHE A 123 -7.65 2.11 0.34
N LYS A 124 -8.07 1.03 -0.34
CA LYS A 124 -9.43 0.53 -0.21
C LYS A 124 -9.67 0.09 1.23
N PRO A 125 -10.89 0.28 1.79
CA PRO A 125 -11.19 -0.10 3.17
C PRO A 125 -10.84 -1.56 3.47
N GLY A 126 -10.09 -1.81 4.55
CA GLY A 126 -9.70 -3.15 4.99
C GLY A 126 -8.72 -3.90 4.07
N ALA A 127 -8.21 -3.26 3.02
CA ALA A 127 -7.35 -3.93 2.04
C ALA A 127 -5.90 -4.05 2.48
N VAL A 128 -5.45 -3.24 3.44
CA VAL A 128 -4.06 -3.21 3.93
C VAL A 128 -4.04 -3.24 5.46
N THR A 129 -3.16 -4.05 6.03
CA THR A 129 -2.90 -4.05 7.48
C THR A 129 -1.42 -4.02 7.81
N LEU A 130 -1.06 -3.27 8.86
CA LEU A 130 0.26 -3.24 9.50
C LEU A 130 0.13 -3.85 10.88
N LEU A 131 0.79 -5.00 11.13
CA LEU A 131 0.63 -5.74 12.39
C LEU A 131 -0.84 -5.98 12.77
N ASP A 132 -1.66 -6.36 11.79
CA ASP A 132 -3.10 -6.57 11.92
C ASP A 132 -3.93 -5.31 12.28
N LEU A 133 -3.31 -4.13 12.31
CA LEU A 133 -4.02 -2.84 12.37
C LEU A 133 -4.36 -2.37 10.94
N PRO A 134 -5.60 -1.95 10.65
CA PRO A 134 -5.95 -1.48 9.31
C PRO A 134 -5.24 -0.17 8.98
N VAL A 135 -4.76 -0.07 7.75
CA VAL A 135 -4.09 1.15 7.24
C VAL A 135 -5.03 1.84 6.25
N LEU A 136 -5.24 3.14 6.46
CA LEU A 136 -6.11 3.96 5.61
C LEU A 136 -5.32 4.66 4.51
N ARG A 137 -4.15 5.18 4.86
CA ARG A 137 -3.33 6.01 3.99
C ARG A 137 -1.86 5.82 4.32
N TYR A 138 -1.03 5.96 3.30
CA TYR A 138 0.40 6.15 3.42
C TYR A 138 0.76 7.51 2.83
N ASP A 139 1.51 8.29 3.58
CA ASP A 139 2.03 9.60 3.19
C ASP A 139 3.56 9.52 3.12
N GLU A 140 4.15 10.17 2.12
CA GLU A 140 5.58 10.26 1.91
C GLU A 140 5.94 11.73 1.71
N ASP A 141 6.81 12.24 2.58
CA ASP A 141 7.49 13.53 2.42
C ASP A 141 8.97 13.24 2.20
N ALA A 142 9.47 13.55 1.01
CA ALA A 142 10.82 13.20 0.62
C ALA A 142 11.52 14.40 -0.01
N GLY A 143 12.78 14.58 0.39
CA GLY A 143 13.71 15.50 -0.22
C GLY A 143 15.03 14.81 -0.52
N GLU A 144 15.96 15.57 -1.11
CA GLU A 144 17.28 15.04 -1.47
C GLU A 144 18.02 14.42 -0.27
N MET A 145 17.87 15.02 0.91
CA MET A 145 18.61 14.63 2.13
C MET A 145 17.73 14.04 3.23
N HIS A 146 16.42 13.86 3.00
CA HIS A 146 15.51 13.33 4.02
C HIS A 146 14.36 12.53 3.41
N ILE A 147 13.81 11.63 4.21
CA ILE A 147 12.54 10.98 3.90
C ILE A 147 11.77 10.73 5.19
N LEU A 148 10.50 11.11 5.19
CA LEU A 148 9.54 10.83 6.23
C LEU A 148 8.36 10.08 5.63
N ARG A 149 8.10 8.90 6.17
CA ARG A 149 6.99 8.03 5.78
C ARG A 149 6.01 7.97 6.92
N THR A 150 4.73 8.17 6.64
CA THR A 150 3.67 8.15 7.65
C THR A 150 2.54 7.21 7.23
N TYR A 151 2.21 6.27 8.10
CA TYR A 151 1.02 5.43 7.99
C TYR A 151 -0.10 6.02 8.84
N VAL A 152 -1.26 6.26 8.22
CA VAL A 152 -2.50 6.58 8.93
C VAL A 152 -3.21 5.27 9.24
N ILE A 153 -3.33 4.98 10.53
CA ILE A 153 -3.86 3.72 11.06
C ILE A 153 -5.29 3.93 11.55
N ASP A 154 -6.19 3.03 11.16
CA ASP A 154 -7.59 2.99 11.61
C ASP A 154 -7.70 2.36 13.01
N ALA A 155 -7.00 2.98 13.97
CA ALA A 155 -7.03 2.61 15.36
C ALA A 155 -6.61 3.81 16.23
N PRO A 156 -7.15 3.94 17.45
CA PRO A 156 -6.71 5.00 18.36
C PRO A 156 -5.27 4.76 18.82
N LEU A 157 -4.59 5.85 19.21
CA LEU A 157 -3.17 5.81 19.64
C LEU A 157 -2.88 4.74 20.70
N GLN A 158 -3.79 4.52 21.66
CA GLN A 158 -3.58 3.52 22.71
C GLN A 158 -3.44 2.09 22.15
N GLN A 159 -4.20 1.75 21.11
CA GLN A 159 -4.10 0.46 20.44
C GLN A 159 -2.83 0.38 19.59
N LEU A 160 -2.48 1.48 18.90
CA LEU A 160 -1.23 1.58 18.15
C LEU A 160 -0.02 1.33 19.06
N LEU A 161 0.02 1.98 20.24
CA LEU A 161 1.08 1.80 21.22
C LEU A 161 1.18 0.35 21.72
N GLN A 162 0.07 -0.30 22.01
CA GLN A 162 0.09 -1.70 22.45
C GLN A 162 0.66 -2.66 21.41
N THR A 163 0.45 -2.37 20.12
CA THR A 163 0.86 -3.24 19.03
C THR A 163 2.26 -2.91 18.50
N LEU A 164 2.55 -1.64 18.20
CA LEU A 164 3.76 -1.22 17.49
C LEU A 164 4.94 -0.92 18.40
N ARG A 165 4.72 -0.26 19.56
CA ARG A 165 5.81 0.16 20.45
C ARG A 165 6.71 -1.01 20.88
N PRO A 166 6.21 -2.14 21.39
CA PRO A 166 7.08 -3.25 21.82
C PRO A 166 7.94 -3.80 20.68
N ARG A 167 7.43 -3.72 19.43
CA ARG A 167 8.17 -4.16 18.27
C ARG A 167 9.25 -3.16 17.87
N ILE A 168 8.93 -1.87 17.81
CA ILE A 168 9.89 -0.80 17.52
C ILE A 168 11.06 -0.83 18.52
N GLU A 169 10.74 -0.92 19.82
CA GLU A 169 11.74 -1.02 20.89
C GLU A 169 12.62 -2.27 20.75
N LYS A 170 12.03 -3.41 20.38
CA LYS A 170 12.77 -4.66 20.14
C LYS A 170 13.65 -4.60 18.89
N ASP A 171 13.13 -4.06 17.79
CA ASP A 171 13.81 -3.98 16.50
C ASP A 171 14.97 -2.96 16.54
N CYS A 172 14.98 -2.05 17.53
CA CYS A 172 16.09 -1.15 17.84
C CYS A 172 17.32 -1.85 18.44
N GLU A 173 17.13 -2.93 19.22
CA GLU A 173 18.22 -3.53 20.00
C GLU A 173 19.47 -3.94 19.19
N PRO A 174 19.35 -4.52 17.98
CA PRO A 174 20.51 -4.86 17.17
C PRO A 174 21.36 -3.63 16.84
N THR A 175 20.74 -2.50 16.48
CA THR A 175 21.45 -1.25 16.15
C THR A 175 22.08 -0.64 17.38
N HIS A 176 21.37 -0.60 18.51
CA HIS A 176 21.94 -0.14 19.79
C HIS A 176 23.18 -0.92 20.21
N ARG A 177 23.17 -2.26 20.04
CA ARG A 177 24.33 -3.11 20.35
C ARG A 177 25.55 -2.81 19.46
N VAL A 178 25.31 -2.45 18.20
CA VAL A 178 26.38 -2.18 17.22
C VAL A 178 26.88 -0.73 17.30
N ASN A 179 25.99 0.23 17.53
CA ASN A 179 26.29 1.66 17.55
C ASN A 179 25.51 2.39 18.66
N PRO A 180 25.92 2.26 19.92
CA PRO A 180 25.23 2.88 21.06
C PRO A 180 25.33 4.42 21.07
N SER A 181 26.27 5.00 20.33
CA SER A 181 26.34 6.46 20.15
C SER A 181 25.23 7.01 19.25
N ALA A 182 24.86 6.28 18.19
CA ALA A 182 23.78 6.68 17.29
C ALA A 182 22.40 6.34 17.87
N VAL A 183 22.31 5.25 18.63
CA VAL A 183 21.08 4.78 19.26
C VAL A 183 21.34 4.65 20.76
N PRO A 184 21.10 5.70 21.57
CA PRO A 184 21.49 5.70 22.98
C PRO A 184 20.58 4.83 23.87
N THR A 185 19.32 4.65 23.46
CA THR A 185 18.31 3.86 24.16
C THR A 185 17.44 3.15 23.13
N CYS A 186 16.78 2.07 23.54
CA CYS A 186 15.74 1.39 22.75
C CYS A 186 14.36 1.48 23.40
N THR A 187 14.15 2.46 24.26
CA THR A 187 12.86 2.75 24.88
C THR A 187 12.25 3.97 24.21
N MET A 188 11.00 3.86 23.75
CA MET A 188 10.27 5.03 23.26
C MET A 188 9.95 5.98 24.41
N GLU A 189 10.18 7.27 24.20
CA GLU A 189 9.87 8.33 25.16
C GLU A 189 8.66 9.13 24.66
N GLU A 190 7.79 9.52 25.58
CA GLU A 190 6.64 10.37 25.29
C GLU A 190 7.02 11.85 25.47
N ASP A 191 6.68 12.66 24.49
CA ASP A 191 6.75 14.12 24.53
C ASP A 191 5.53 14.72 23.83
N ASP A 192 4.77 15.55 24.54
CA ASP A 192 3.54 16.20 24.06
C ASP A 192 2.56 15.27 23.31
N GLY A 193 2.30 14.09 23.87
CA GLY A 193 1.41 13.09 23.28
C GLY A 193 1.98 12.35 22.05
N THR A 194 3.24 12.60 21.70
CA THR A 194 3.99 11.88 20.66
C THR A 194 5.02 10.97 21.31
N TRP A 195 4.99 9.70 20.94
CA TRP A 195 6.00 8.73 21.37
C TRP A 195 7.09 8.66 20.31
N ARG A 196 8.36 8.78 20.71
CA ARG A 196 9.49 8.82 19.78
C ARG A 196 10.62 7.89 20.21
N LEU A 197 11.30 7.31 19.22
CA LEU A 197 12.58 6.62 19.41
C LEU A 197 13.52 6.91 18.24
N THR A 198 14.78 7.25 18.55
CA THR A 198 15.86 7.32 17.58
C THR A 198 16.38 5.92 17.27
N LEU A 199 16.44 5.57 15.99
CA LEU A 199 16.71 4.21 15.49
C LEU A 199 18.03 4.09 14.74
N GLY A 200 18.77 5.18 14.53
CA GLY A 200 20.05 5.13 13.84
C GLY A 200 20.70 6.50 13.63
N GLU A 201 21.66 6.52 12.71
CA GLU A 201 22.33 7.74 12.25
C GLU A 201 21.36 8.64 11.44
N LEU A 202 21.80 9.87 11.15
CA LEU A 202 21.02 10.87 10.40
C LEU A 202 19.63 11.13 11.02
N ASN A 203 19.57 11.18 12.35
CA ASN A 203 18.35 11.42 13.12
C ASN A 203 17.16 10.53 12.71
N THR A 204 17.42 9.29 12.27
CA THR A 204 16.36 8.36 11.90
C THR A 204 15.51 8.07 13.13
N THR A 205 14.22 8.39 13.07
CA THR A 205 13.27 8.28 14.18
C THR A 205 12.02 7.52 13.76
N ALA A 206 11.47 6.77 14.71
CA ALA A 206 10.09 6.30 14.67
C ALA A 206 9.25 7.13 15.63
N THR A 207 8.07 7.56 15.19
CA THR A 207 7.09 8.28 16.01
C THR A 207 5.72 7.62 15.97
N LEU A 208 5.03 7.59 17.11
CA LEU A 208 3.63 7.19 17.24
C LEU A 208 2.85 8.35 17.86
N ALA A 209 1.81 8.83 17.18
CA ALA A 209 1.00 9.96 17.64
C ALA A 209 -0.49 9.74 17.33
N ALA A 210 -1.37 10.46 18.03
CA ALA A 210 -2.76 10.55 17.63
C ALA A 210 -2.87 11.34 16.32
N ASP A 211 -3.83 10.98 15.47
CA ASP A 211 -4.14 11.81 14.30
C ASP A 211 -4.87 13.08 14.79
N PRO A 212 -4.32 14.29 14.53
CA PRO A 212 -4.93 15.54 14.98
C PRO A 212 -6.29 15.81 14.33
N ASP A 213 -6.54 15.25 13.14
CA ASP A 213 -7.78 15.44 12.40
C ASP A 213 -8.88 14.46 12.85
N ASN A 214 -8.49 13.30 13.38
CA ASN A 214 -9.43 12.29 13.85
C ASN A 214 -8.89 11.44 15.01
N PRO A 215 -9.41 11.57 16.24
CA PRO A 215 -8.93 10.81 17.40
C PRO A 215 -9.20 9.31 17.33
N ALA A 216 -10.03 8.83 16.39
CA ALA A 216 -10.21 7.41 16.13
C ALA A 216 -9.02 6.80 15.35
N HIS A 217 -8.16 7.63 14.79
CA HIS A 217 -6.99 7.22 14.03
C HIS A 217 -5.69 7.58 14.77
N SER A 218 -4.60 7.02 14.27
CA SER A 218 -3.26 7.30 14.77
C SER A 218 -2.25 7.29 13.63
N LEU A 219 -1.11 7.90 13.90
CA LEU A 219 -0.02 8.06 12.95
C LEU A 219 1.17 7.25 13.42
N TYR A 220 1.68 6.40 12.53
CA TYR A 220 3.01 5.82 12.67
C TYR A 220 3.92 6.42 11.62
N SER A 221 4.89 7.23 12.04
CA SER A 221 5.88 7.80 11.14
C SER A 221 7.25 7.19 11.35
N TYR A 222 7.99 7.02 10.27
CA TYR A 222 9.37 6.56 10.26
C TYR A 222 10.14 7.33 9.20
N GLY A 223 11.27 7.92 9.59
CA GLY A 223 12.03 8.76 8.70
C GLY A 223 13.28 9.32 9.34
N GLY A 224 14.15 9.88 8.50
CA GLY A 224 15.43 10.47 8.91
C GLY A 224 15.95 11.39 7.82
N GLY A 225 17.00 12.11 8.15
CA GLY A 225 17.66 13.04 7.25
C GLY A 225 18.77 13.81 7.95
N ASP A 226 19.63 14.40 7.12
CA ASP A 226 20.74 15.26 7.55
C ASP A 226 20.29 16.71 7.80
#